data_AF-A0A5T1A0D8-F1
#
_entry.id   AF-A0A5T1A0D8-F1
#
_cell.length_a   1.000
_cell.length_b   1.000
_cell.length_c   1.000
_cell.angle_alpha   90.00
_cell.angle_beta   90.00
_cell.angle_gamma   90.00
#
_symmetry.space_group_name_H-M   'P 1'
#
loop_
_entity.id
_entity.type
_entity.pdbx_description
1 polymer ?
#
loop_
_entity_poly.entity_id
_entity_poly.type
_entity_poly.pdbx_seq_one_letter_code
_entity_poly.pdbx_strand_id
1 'polypeptide(L)'
;MLINQSFEIDSCDDVELNIKRTSKLEYRISYDDEKEIKAIVFVIGGYGANANIYFLDSYRNYIAKNFDVVAVHVFYHCFCQRRSDVEKYSTLADFTKDDLKLIEKVLRKYNIPCDQLANNTVVSHCEYLSEIMTELKMLNRLPYDFEERLSATFIPSRGEYQNFGIMAAIDHINALKDLVKRFPKLADLPKIYGGGSYGGYLALLIAKIAPWYVDGVIDNSGSAVPPLNYIIGRELEFKSKDTNGDMYMQGDHFFVSCFLKTHWTRKENSPYFFNNENYFIRTLLNKDHLILQSQKNKNIIYVSYHSKEDPLTPANFKEQTMQILKILGYDVSLNLIDENKIDGKFIKNLDHGCGIPDKALFRKELPLMLEKLQGRKSFMQENSI
;
A
#
# COMPACT_ATOMS: atom_id res chain seq x y z
N MET A 1 13.00 -24.09 -16.75
CA MET A 1 13.00 -24.29 -15.29
C MET A 1 12.65 -22.98 -14.59
N LEU A 2 11.84 -23.04 -13.53
CA LEU A 2 11.50 -21.84 -12.75
C LEU A 2 12.72 -21.35 -11.96
N ILE A 3 13.25 -20.19 -12.32
CA ILE A 3 14.33 -19.49 -11.64
C ILE A 3 13.74 -18.51 -10.62
N ASN A 4 14.37 -18.42 -9.45
CA ASN A 4 14.05 -17.45 -8.41
C ASN A 4 15.33 -16.75 -7.96
N GLN A 5 15.34 -15.42 -7.99
CA GLN A 5 16.50 -14.62 -7.59
C GLN A 5 16.05 -13.44 -6.73
N SER A 6 16.92 -13.04 -5.80
CA SER A 6 16.69 -11.90 -4.90
C SER A 6 17.90 -10.98 -4.96
N PHE A 7 17.65 -9.68 -4.93
CA PHE A 7 18.66 -8.65 -5.02
C PHE A 7 18.44 -7.60 -3.93
N GLU A 8 19.53 -7.02 -3.45
CA GLU A 8 19.51 -5.84 -2.58
C GLU A 8 20.33 -4.72 -3.23
N ILE A 9 19.75 -3.52 -3.30
CA ILE A 9 20.36 -2.34 -3.94
C ILE A 9 20.20 -1.09 -3.08
N ASP A 10 21.01 -0.07 -3.37
CA ASP A 10 20.70 1.29 -2.95
C ASP A 10 19.53 1.84 -3.78
N SER A 11 18.69 2.65 -3.15
CA SER A 11 17.56 3.32 -3.80
C SER A 11 17.53 4.80 -3.42
N CYS A 12 16.37 5.44 -3.52
CA CYS A 12 16.19 6.86 -3.26
C CYS A 12 16.28 7.22 -1.78
N ASP A 13 16.73 8.46 -1.54
CA ASP A 13 16.52 9.19 -0.30
C ASP A 13 15.09 9.76 -0.25
N ASP A 14 14.61 10.10 0.94
CA ASP A 14 13.35 10.83 1.09
C ASP A 14 13.60 12.32 0.84
N VAL A 15 13.46 12.70 -0.43
CA VAL A 15 13.67 14.09 -0.87
C VAL A 15 12.64 15.03 -0.26
N GLU A 16 11.42 14.55 0.01
CA GLU A 16 10.35 15.40 0.57
C GLU A 16 10.63 15.81 2.01
N LEU A 17 11.30 14.93 2.77
CA LEU A 17 11.65 15.17 4.17
C LEU A 17 13.13 15.51 4.38
N ASN A 18 13.93 15.49 3.31
CA ASN A 18 15.39 15.61 3.34
C ASN A 18 16.04 14.57 4.30
N ILE A 19 15.57 13.33 4.24
CA ILE A 19 16.07 12.22 5.06
C ILE A 19 16.83 11.23 4.18
N LYS A 20 18.08 10.97 4.54
CA LYS A 20 18.91 9.97 3.87
C LYS A 20 18.42 8.56 4.22
N ARG A 21 18.16 7.74 3.20
CA ARG A 21 17.78 6.34 3.40
C ARG A 21 19.01 5.53 3.85
N THR A 22 18.81 4.66 4.83
CA THR A 22 19.85 3.76 5.36
C THR A 22 19.61 2.29 5.00
N SER A 23 18.37 1.90 4.74
CA SER A 23 18.01 0.54 4.33
C SER A 23 18.30 0.28 2.86
N LYS A 24 18.72 -0.94 2.53
CA LYS A 24 18.74 -1.42 1.14
C LYS A 24 17.33 -1.75 0.66
N LEU A 25 17.06 -1.48 -0.61
CA LEU A 25 15.87 -1.95 -1.29
C LEU A 25 16.05 -3.42 -1.68
N GLU A 26 15.14 -4.28 -1.24
CA GLU A 26 15.08 -5.68 -1.68
C GLU A 26 14.05 -5.81 -2.81
N TYR A 27 14.42 -6.52 -3.89
CA TYR A 27 13.46 -6.98 -4.88
C TYR A 27 13.76 -8.41 -5.30
N ARG A 28 12.71 -9.14 -5.69
CA ARG A 28 12.77 -10.55 -6.05
C ARG A 28 12.16 -10.76 -7.42
N ILE A 29 12.76 -11.64 -8.20
CA ILE A 29 12.26 -12.01 -9.52
C ILE A 29 12.03 -13.51 -9.61
N SER A 30 11.06 -13.88 -10.44
CA SER A 30 10.87 -15.23 -10.92
C SER A 30 10.63 -15.22 -12.43
N TYR A 31 11.20 -16.18 -13.13
CA TYR A 31 10.97 -16.40 -14.56
C TYR A 31 11.24 -17.85 -14.91
N ASP A 32 10.68 -18.33 -16.01
CA ASP A 32 10.98 -19.66 -16.53
C ASP A 32 12.03 -19.54 -17.65
N ASP A 33 13.23 -20.06 -17.43
CA ASP A 33 14.35 -19.92 -18.38
C ASP A 33 14.22 -20.79 -19.65
N GLU A 34 13.19 -21.65 -19.69
CA GLU A 34 12.80 -22.39 -20.89
C GLU A 34 11.88 -21.58 -21.82
N LYS A 35 11.38 -20.42 -21.38
CA LYS A 35 10.43 -19.59 -22.12
C LYS A 35 11.06 -18.33 -22.68
N GLU A 36 10.60 -17.91 -23.85
CA GLU A 36 10.90 -16.57 -24.36
C GLU A 36 10.08 -15.53 -23.59
N ILE A 37 10.77 -14.70 -22.80
CA ILE A 37 10.12 -13.67 -21.98
C ILE A 37 9.57 -12.54 -22.85
N LYS A 38 8.30 -12.21 -22.65
CA LYS A 38 7.55 -11.20 -23.40
C LYS A 38 7.29 -9.89 -22.64
N ALA A 39 7.39 -9.88 -21.31
CA ALA A 39 7.20 -8.68 -20.49
C ALA A 39 7.86 -8.78 -19.11
N ILE A 40 8.05 -7.63 -18.46
CA ILE A 40 8.37 -7.51 -17.04
C ILE A 40 7.09 -7.14 -16.30
N VAL A 41 6.70 -7.93 -15.30
CA VAL A 41 5.44 -7.78 -14.57
C VAL A 41 5.72 -7.55 -13.09
N PHE A 42 5.44 -6.34 -12.60
CA PHE A 42 5.47 -6.02 -11.18
C PHE A 42 4.13 -6.37 -10.55
N VAL A 43 4.17 -7.36 -9.65
CA VAL A 43 3.00 -7.76 -8.85
C VAL A 43 3.15 -7.07 -7.50
N ILE A 44 2.26 -6.12 -7.22
CA ILE A 44 2.36 -5.24 -6.05
C ILE A 44 1.26 -5.62 -5.06
N GLY A 45 1.66 -6.10 -3.89
CA GLY A 45 0.71 -6.44 -2.84
C GLY A 45 0.00 -5.22 -2.25
N GLY A 46 -1.20 -5.44 -1.72
CA GLY A 46 -1.96 -4.43 -0.98
C GLY A 46 -1.28 -3.95 0.30
N TYR A 47 -1.92 -2.99 0.99
CA TYR A 47 -1.39 -2.41 2.22
C TYR A 47 -1.32 -3.49 3.31
N GLY A 48 -0.12 -3.76 3.80
CA GLY A 48 0.12 -4.84 4.76
C GLY A 48 0.28 -6.23 4.16
N ALA A 49 0.52 -6.36 2.84
CA ALA A 49 0.82 -7.64 2.20
C ALA A 49 2.03 -8.37 2.82
N ASN A 50 2.89 -7.65 3.55
CA ASN A 50 3.99 -8.22 4.32
C ASN A 50 3.53 -9.19 5.42
N ALA A 51 2.25 -9.22 5.79
CA ALA A 51 1.72 -10.15 6.79
C ALA A 51 1.91 -11.63 6.43
N ASN A 52 2.00 -11.96 5.13
CA ASN A 52 2.24 -13.32 4.66
C ASN A 52 3.20 -13.33 3.46
N ILE A 53 4.50 -13.47 3.75
CA ILE A 53 5.56 -13.45 2.74
C ILE A 53 5.50 -14.69 1.85
N TYR A 54 5.10 -15.83 2.41
CA TYR A 54 4.96 -17.07 1.64
C TYR A 54 3.94 -16.93 0.52
N PHE A 55 2.78 -16.33 0.80
CA PHE A 55 1.73 -16.12 -0.18
C PHE A 55 2.16 -15.13 -1.28
N LEU A 56 2.87 -14.08 -0.88
CA LEU A 56 3.50 -13.13 -1.78
C LEU A 56 4.43 -13.87 -2.76
N ASP A 57 5.41 -14.65 -2.27
CA ASP A 57 6.31 -15.43 -3.13
C ASP A 57 5.55 -16.45 -4.01
N SER A 58 4.54 -17.12 -3.46
CA SER A 58 3.70 -18.09 -4.20
C SER A 58 3.02 -17.44 -5.40
N TYR A 59 2.57 -16.20 -5.27
CA TYR A 59 1.89 -15.46 -6.33
C TYR A 59 2.86 -15.08 -7.44
N ARG A 60 4.04 -14.55 -7.11
CA ARG A 60 5.10 -14.26 -8.10
C ARG A 60 5.49 -15.52 -8.88
N ASN A 61 5.71 -16.63 -8.18
CA ASN A 61 6.08 -17.91 -8.78
C ASN A 61 4.96 -18.44 -9.70
N TYR A 62 3.70 -18.29 -9.29
CA TYR A 62 2.55 -18.67 -10.12
C TYR A 62 2.53 -17.87 -11.43
N ILE A 63 2.74 -16.56 -11.39
CA ILE A 63 2.75 -15.72 -12.60
C ILE A 63 3.89 -16.14 -13.54
N ALA A 64 5.11 -16.24 -13.04
CA ALA A 64 6.27 -16.66 -13.84
C ALA A 64 6.10 -18.07 -14.45
N LYS A 65 5.48 -19.00 -13.70
CA LYS A 65 5.25 -20.37 -14.19
C LYS A 65 4.18 -20.44 -15.28
N ASN A 66 3.16 -19.60 -15.23
CA ASN A 66 2.00 -19.71 -16.14
C ASN A 66 2.05 -18.75 -17.33
N PHE A 67 2.88 -17.71 -17.27
CA PHE A 67 2.99 -16.71 -18.32
C PHE A 67 4.44 -16.51 -18.74
N ASP A 68 4.63 -16.03 -19.97
CA ASP A 68 5.95 -15.82 -20.58
C ASP A 68 6.55 -14.49 -20.09
N VAL A 69 6.78 -14.34 -18.79
CA VAL A 69 7.14 -13.06 -18.17
C VAL A 69 8.19 -13.22 -17.08
N VAL A 70 8.93 -12.15 -16.80
CA VAL A 70 9.62 -12.01 -15.50
C VAL A 70 8.65 -11.36 -14.53
N ALA A 71 8.28 -12.07 -13.47
CA ALA A 71 7.47 -11.54 -12.38
C ALA A 71 8.39 -10.93 -11.31
N VAL A 72 8.07 -9.72 -10.84
CA VAL A 72 8.90 -8.93 -9.93
C VAL A 72 8.09 -8.52 -8.70
N HIS A 73 8.65 -8.74 -7.51
CA HIS A 73 8.16 -8.17 -6.25
C HIS A 73 9.20 -7.22 -5.68
N VAL A 74 8.75 -6.06 -5.21
CA VAL A 74 9.60 -5.03 -4.62
C VAL A 74 9.20 -4.86 -3.15
N PHE A 75 10.15 -5.07 -2.25
CA PHE A 75 10.00 -4.84 -0.82
C PHE A 75 10.33 -3.37 -0.55
N TYR A 76 9.44 -2.51 -1.03
CA TYR A 76 9.59 -1.06 -1.09
C TYR A 76 9.69 -0.40 0.29
N HIS A 77 10.05 0.88 0.33
CA HIS A 77 10.14 1.66 1.56
C HIS A 77 8.83 1.63 2.37
N CYS A 78 8.93 1.26 3.65
CA CYS A 78 7.80 1.01 4.53
C CYS A 78 6.90 -0.13 4.04
N PHE A 79 7.47 -1.20 3.46
CA PHE A 79 6.75 -2.44 3.15
C PHE A 79 6.28 -3.16 4.43
N CYS A 80 7.03 -3.05 5.54
CA CYS A 80 6.76 -3.75 6.80
C CYS A 80 5.69 -3.04 7.65
N GLN A 81 4.43 -3.10 7.19
CA GLN A 81 3.29 -2.36 7.74
C GLN A 81 2.48 -3.15 8.77
N ARG A 82 2.67 -4.47 8.81
CA ARG A 82 1.97 -5.43 9.67
C ARG A 82 2.93 -6.36 10.38
N ARG A 83 2.44 -7.07 11.40
CA ARG A 83 3.13 -8.26 11.92
C ARG A 83 3.16 -9.31 10.82
N SER A 84 4.28 -10.00 10.68
CA SER A 84 4.55 -10.93 9.58
C SER A 84 4.81 -12.34 10.08
N ASP A 85 4.58 -13.33 9.21
CA ASP A 85 5.02 -14.72 9.36
C ASP A 85 6.55 -14.87 9.30
N VAL A 86 7.26 -13.84 8.80
CA VAL A 86 8.72 -13.80 8.75
C VAL A 86 9.23 -12.58 9.51
N GLU A 87 10.00 -12.82 10.57
CA GLU A 87 10.47 -11.80 11.51
C GLU A 87 11.15 -10.59 10.83
N LYS A 88 11.99 -10.83 9.82
CA LYS A 88 12.67 -9.77 9.03
C LYS A 88 11.70 -8.72 8.46
N TYR A 89 10.46 -9.13 8.14
CA TYR A 89 9.45 -8.29 7.52
C TYR A 89 8.31 -7.91 8.47
N SER A 90 8.48 -8.16 9.79
CA SER A 90 7.45 -7.90 10.79
C SER A 90 7.60 -6.50 11.39
N THR A 91 6.49 -5.76 11.47
CA THR A 91 6.46 -4.48 12.19
C THR A 91 6.51 -4.72 13.71
N LEU A 92 7.22 -3.85 14.43
CA LEU A 92 7.25 -3.87 15.89
C LEU A 92 6.12 -2.99 16.43
N ALA A 93 5.36 -3.49 17.40
CA ALA A 93 4.44 -2.64 18.16
C ALA A 93 5.19 -2.02 19.35
N ASP A 94 5.09 -0.71 19.50
CA ASP A 94 5.68 0.04 20.61
C ASP A 94 4.71 1.11 21.13
N PHE A 95 4.90 1.53 22.37
CA PHE A 95 4.13 2.61 22.98
C PHE A 95 5.02 3.85 23.04
N THR A 96 4.77 4.82 22.17
CA THR A 96 5.52 6.08 22.21
C THR A 96 5.06 6.94 23.38
N LYS A 97 5.78 8.03 23.66
CA LYS A 97 5.37 9.00 24.70
C LYS A 97 3.93 9.49 24.52
N ASP A 98 3.46 9.66 23.28
CA ASP A 98 2.10 10.12 23.03
C ASP A 98 1.07 9.00 23.23
N ASP A 99 1.44 7.75 22.96
CA ASP A 99 0.62 6.59 23.30
C ASP A 99 0.47 6.44 24.83
N LEU A 100 1.59 6.55 25.56
CA LEU A 100 1.59 6.47 27.03
C LEU A 100 0.75 7.58 27.66
N LYS A 101 0.80 8.82 27.14
CA LYS A 101 -0.06 9.92 27.62
C LYS A 101 -1.55 9.63 27.43
N LEU A 102 -1.93 9.03 26.30
CA LEU A 102 -3.32 8.66 26.05
C LEU A 102 -3.77 7.57 27.02
N ILE A 103 -2.94 6.54 27.20
CA ILE A 103 -3.19 5.45 28.14
C ILE A 103 -3.31 6.02 29.57
N GLU A 104 -2.39 6.87 30.00
CA GLU A 104 -2.43 7.52 31.31
C GLU A 104 -3.74 8.28 31.52
N LYS A 105 -4.20 9.04 30.52
CA LYS A 105 -5.48 9.75 30.59
C LYS A 105 -6.66 8.80 30.79
N VAL A 106 -6.67 7.65 30.09
CA VAL A 106 -7.72 6.63 30.24
C VAL A 106 -7.63 5.97 31.61
N LEU A 107 -6.46 5.54 32.06
CA LEU A 107 -6.29 4.93 33.39
C LEU A 107 -6.73 5.87 34.51
N ARG A 108 -6.38 7.17 34.44
CA ARG A 108 -6.82 8.19 35.40
C ARG A 108 -8.33 8.38 35.41
N LYS A 109 -9.02 8.27 34.27
CA LYS A 109 -10.50 8.32 34.20
C LYS A 109 -11.15 7.24 35.08
N TYR A 110 -10.48 6.10 35.24
CA TYR A 110 -10.94 4.96 36.03
C TYR A 110 -10.30 4.85 37.41
N ASN A 111 -9.55 5.89 37.85
CA ASN A 111 -8.80 5.91 39.11
C ASN A 111 -7.77 4.77 39.24
N ILE A 112 -7.23 4.29 38.12
CA ILE A 112 -6.15 3.30 38.10
C ILE A 112 -4.80 4.00 38.31
N PRO A 113 -3.94 3.55 39.24
CA PRO A 113 -2.59 4.10 39.43
C PRO A 113 -1.75 4.04 38.15
N CYS A 114 -0.92 5.07 37.91
CA CYS A 114 -0.10 5.20 36.69
C CYS A 114 1.38 5.47 36.97
N ASP A 115 1.81 5.43 38.24
CA ASP A 115 3.16 5.72 38.70
C ASP A 115 4.23 4.79 38.10
N GLN A 116 3.83 3.59 37.66
CA GLN A 116 4.71 2.62 37.00
C GLN A 116 4.45 2.49 35.49
N LEU A 117 3.63 3.36 34.90
CA LEU A 117 3.26 3.27 33.48
C LEU A 117 4.49 3.52 32.59
N ALA A 118 4.88 2.49 31.85
CA ALA A 118 6.01 2.46 30.93
C ALA A 118 5.79 1.36 29.89
N ASN A 119 6.57 1.33 28.80
CA ASN A 119 6.34 0.40 27.68
C ASN A 119 6.27 -1.07 28.09
N ASN A 120 7.10 -1.49 29.06
CA ASN A 120 7.12 -2.87 29.57
C ASN A 120 5.99 -3.20 30.57
N THR A 121 5.22 -2.20 31.01
CA THR A 121 4.10 -2.36 31.96
C THR A 121 2.76 -1.97 31.35
N VAL A 122 2.70 -1.45 30.12
CA VAL A 122 1.43 -1.06 29.48
C VAL A 122 0.44 -2.22 29.43
N VAL A 123 0.91 -3.43 29.09
CA VAL A 123 0.04 -4.61 28.98
C VAL A 123 -0.66 -4.91 30.31
N SER A 124 0.06 -4.91 31.43
CA SER A 124 -0.53 -5.18 32.75
C SER A 124 -1.50 -4.08 33.20
N HIS A 125 -1.24 -2.81 32.84
CA HIS A 125 -2.20 -1.74 33.10
C HIS A 125 -3.47 -1.89 32.25
N CYS A 126 -3.34 -2.33 30.99
CA CYS A 126 -4.49 -2.61 30.14
C CYS A 126 -5.31 -3.81 30.63
N GLU A 127 -4.67 -4.86 31.14
CA GLU A 127 -5.35 -5.99 31.79
C GLU A 127 -6.16 -5.51 33.01
N TYR A 128 -5.55 -4.70 33.88
CA TYR A 128 -6.25 -4.15 35.04
C TYR A 128 -7.39 -3.18 34.63
N LEU A 129 -7.21 -2.41 33.56
CA LEU A 129 -8.29 -1.61 32.98
C LEU A 129 -9.48 -2.49 32.57
N SER A 130 -9.23 -3.63 31.92
CA SER A 130 -10.29 -4.58 31.56
C SER A 130 -11.04 -5.11 32.79
N GLU A 131 -10.34 -5.46 33.87
CA GLU A 131 -10.99 -5.90 35.12
C GLU A 131 -11.94 -4.83 35.67
N ILE A 132 -11.46 -3.59 35.80
CA ILE A 132 -12.28 -2.46 36.28
C ILE A 132 -13.47 -2.19 35.36
N MET A 133 -13.27 -2.25 34.04
CA MET A 133 -14.36 -2.06 33.07
C MET A 133 -15.41 -3.17 33.16
N THR A 134 -14.99 -4.41 33.40
CA THR A 134 -15.90 -5.54 33.63
C THR A 134 -16.81 -5.25 34.83
N GLU A 135 -16.23 -4.86 35.96
CA GLU A 135 -16.98 -4.54 37.18
C GLU A 135 -17.97 -3.38 36.95
N LEU A 136 -17.53 -2.31 36.28
CA LEU A 136 -18.39 -1.17 35.98
C LEU A 136 -19.55 -1.54 35.07
N LYS A 137 -19.34 -2.43 34.09
CA LYS A 137 -20.42 -2.96 33.24
C LYS A 137 -21.39 -3.82 34.04
N MET A 138 -20.88 -4.71 34.90
CA MET A 138 -21.72 -5.55 35.79
C MET A 138 -22.58 -4.71 36.75
N LEU A 139 -22.06 -3.57 37.20
CA LEU A 139 -22.78 -2.61 38.04
C LEU A 139 -23.69 -1.65 37.26
N ASN A 140 -23.84 -1.82 35.94
CA ASN A 140 -24.57 -0.93 35.03
C ASN A 140 -24.08 0.53 35.07
N ARG A 141 -22.81 0.76 35.40
CA ARG A 141 -22.14 2.08 35.38
C ARG A 141 -21.49 2.40 34.03
N LEU A 142 -21.31 1.37 33.20
CA LEU A 142 -20.94 1.50 31.79
C LEU A 142 -21.90 0.66 30.92
N PRO A 143 -22.22 1.11 29.71
CA PRO A 143 -22.89 0.27 28.73
C PRO A 143 -22.10 -1.01 28.46
N TYR A 144 -22.79 -2.12 28.21
CA TYR A 144 -22.16 -3.43 27.99
C TYR A 144 -21.24 -3.42 26.75
N ASP A 145 -21.65 -2.72 25.70
CA ASP A 145 -20.94 -2.53 24.43
C ASP A 145 -19.94 -1.37 24.46
N PHE A 146 -19.77 -0.69 25.61
CA PHE A 146 -18.81 0.39 25.72
C PHE A 146 -17.37 -0.14 25.66
N GLU A 147 -16.55 0.50 24.85
CA GLU A 147 -15.11 0.20 24.73
C GLU A 147 -14.28 1.47 24.84
N GLU A 148 -13.16 1.37 25.56
CA GLU A 148 -12.15 2.42 25.62
C GLU A 148 -11.26 2.45 24.38
N ARG A 149 -10.61 3.60 24.18
CA ARG A 149 -9.77 3.86 23.01
C ARG A 149 -8.35 4.09 23.42
N LEU A 150 -7.48 3.18 23.00
CA LEU A 150 -6.04 3.29 23.20
C LEU A 150 -5.34 3.45 21.85
N SER A 151 -4.06 3.76 21.90
CA SER A 151 -3.23 3.80 20.70
C SER A 151 -1.89 3.11 20.93
N ALA A 152 -1.30 2.66 19.82
CA ALA A 152 0.06 2.17 19.77
C ALA A 152 0.73 2.66 18.47
N THR A 153 2.05 2.61 18.45
CA THR A 153 2.83 2.91 17.25
C THR A 153 3.42 1.63 16.67
N PHE A 154 3.22 1.43 15.37
CA PHE A 154 3.90 0.39 14.62
C PHE A 154 5.16 0.96 13.98
N ILE A 155 6.29 0.34 14.30
CA ILE A 155 7.60 0.73 13.81
C ILE A 155 7.98 -0.25 12.69
N PRO A 156 8.00 0.19 11.42
CA PRO A 156 8.49 -0.63 10.33
C PRO A 156 9.92 -1.11 10.60
N SER A 157 10.22 -2.33 10.14
CA SER A 157 11.56 -2.90 10.22
C SER A 157 12.57 -2.06 9.43
N ARG A 158 13.87 -2.31 9.64
CA ARG A 158 14.99 -1.68 8.92
C ARG A 158 15.08 -0.14 9.07
N GLY A 159 14.47 0.41 10.13
CA GLY A 159 14.52 1.85 10.43
C GLY A 159 13.65 2.71 9.51
N GLU A 160 12.71 2.09 8.79
CA GLU A 160 11.82 2.79 7.87
C GLU A 160 10.63 3.44 8.58
N TYR A 161 9.88 4.24 7.84
CA TYR A 161 8.74 5.01 8.32
C TYR A 161 7.79 5.28 7.16
N GLN A 162 6.58 5.71 7.46
CA GLN A 162 5.58 5.93 6.44
C GLN A 162 5.81 7.26 5.69
N ASN A 163 6.30 7.17 4.45
CA ASN A 163 6.26 8.27 3.47
C ASN A 163 4.95 8.25 2.66
N PHE A 164 4.40 7.06 2.41
CA PHE A 164 3.21 6.73 1.61
C PHE A 164 3.28 7.16 0.14
N GLY A 165 3.37 6.19 -0.76
CA GLY A 165 3.31 6.41 -2.22
C GLY A 165 4.65 6.72 -2.88
N ILE A 166 5.26 7.89 -2.61
CA ILE A 166 6.34 8.43 -3.45
C ILE A 166 7.61 7.58 -3.40
N MET A 167 8.20 7.37 -2.22
CA MET A 167 9.39 6.51 -2.11
C MET A 167 9.11 5.08 -2.59
N ALA A 168 7.92 4.57 -2.27
CA ALA A 168 7.52 3.24 -2.70
C ALA A 168 7.43 3.13 -4.24
N ALA A 169 6.84 4.11 -4.92
CA ALA A 169 6.79 4.16 -6.38
C ALA A 169 8.18 4.27 -7.00
N ILE A 170 9.06 5.12 -6.45
CA ILE A 170 10.44 5.27 -6.92
C ILE A 170 11.24 3.98 -6.73
N ASP A 171 11.04 3.25 -5.63
CA ASP A 171 11.66 1.94 -5.40
C ASP A 171 11.33 0.94 -6.51
N HIS A 172 10.09 0.93 -7.00
CA HIS A 172 9.74 0.05 -8.12
C HIS A 172 10.47 0.43 -9.41
N ILE A 173 10.69 1.71 -9.66
CA ILE A 173 11.43 2.16 -10.84
C ILE A 173 12.92 1.86 -10.70
N ASN A 174 13.50 2.04 -9.50
CA ASN A 174 14.89 1.69 -9.24
C ASN A 174 15.14 0.18 -9.34
N ALA A 175 14.19 -0.65 -8.88
CA ALA A 175 14.23 -2.09 -9.09
C ALA A 175 14.19 -2.45 -10.59
N LEU A 176 13.35 -1.78 -11.39
CA LEU A 176 13.34 -1.95 -12.85
C LEU A 176 14.70 -1.58 -13.47
N LYS A 177 15.25 -0.42 -13.12
CA LYS A 177 16.54 0.08 -13.64
C LYS A 177 17.69 -0.87 -13.32
N ASP A 178 17.74 -1.41 -12.11
CA ASP A 178 18.75 -2.40 -11.75
C ASP A 178 18.53 -3.74 -12.47
N LEU A 179 17.27 -4.20 -12.56
CA LEU A 179 16.92 -5.44 -13.24
C LEU A 179 17.38 -5.45 -14.70
N VAL A 180 17.03 -4.42 -15.47
CA VAL A 180 17.40 -4.35 -16.90
C VAL A 180 18.89 -4.12 -17.12
N LYS A 181 19.60 -3.53 -16.15
CA LYS A 181 21.08 -3.47 -16.18
C LYS A 181 21.71 -4.84 -15.99
N ARG A 182 21.15 -5.66 -15.10
CA ARG A 182 21.62 -7.05 -14.87
C ARG A 182 21.23 -8.00 -15.99
N PHE A 183 20.07 -7.76 -16.60
CA PHE A 183 19.53 -8.57 -17.70
C PHE A 183 19.20 -7.67 -18.90
N PRO A 184 20.22 -7.22 -19.67
CA PRO A 184 20.02 -6.28 -20.79
C PRO A 184 19.03 -6.75 -21.84
N LYS A 185 18.85 -8.07 -22.00
CA LYS A 185 17.87 -8.65 -22.93
C LYS A 185 16.42 -8.32 -22.57
N LEU A 186 16.14 -7.92 -21.32
CA LEU A 186 14.81 -7.53 -20.85
C LEU A 186 14.52 -6.04 -21.06
N ALA A 187 15.52 -5.22 -21.40
CA ALA A 187 15.42 -3.76 -21.36
C ALA A 187 14.31 -3.20 -22.27
N ASP A 188 14.12 -3.81 -23.43
CA ASP A 188 13.14 -3.37 -24.44
C ASP A 188 11.75 -4.00 -24.23
N LEU A 189 11.60 -4.91 -23.26
CA LEU A 189 10.32 -5.57 -23.03
C LEU A 189 9.30 -4.61 -22.40
N PRO A 190 8.00 -4.77 -22.68
CA PRO A 190 6.94 -4.04 -22.01
C PRO A 190 6.98 -4.19 -20.48
N LYS A 191 6.65 -3.11 -19.77
CA LYS A 191 6.60 -3.06 -18.30
C LYS A 191 5.16 -2.92 -17.83
N ILE A 192 4.71 -3.90 -17.05
CA ILE A 192 3.35 -3.98 -16.53
C ILE A 192 3.41 -3.89 -15.01
N TYR A 193 2.57 -3.05 -14.41
CA TYR A 193 2.44 -2.92 -12.96
C TYR A 193 1.01 -3.23 -12.54
N GLY A 194 0.81 -3.96 -11.46
CA GLY A 194 -0.55 -4.22 -11.00
C GLY A 194 -0.68 -4.85 -9.63
N GLY A 195 -1.90 -4.78 -9.09
CA GLY A 195 -2.24 -5.30 -7.78
C GLY A 195 -3.55 -4.73 -7.23
N GLY A 196 -3.96 -5.25 -6.09
CA GLY A 196 -5.12 -4.81 -5.33
C GLY A 196 -4.82 -3.71 -4.32
N SER A 197 -5.82 -2.87 -4.01
CA SER A 197 -5.77 -1.86 -2.95
C SER A 197 -4.55 -0.93 -3.12
N TYR A 198 -3.69 -0.80 -2.11
CA TYR A 198 -2.46 -0.01 -2.20
C TYR A 198 -1.53 -0.43 -3.34
N GLY A 199 -1.52 -1.71 -3.73
CA GLY A 199 -0.75 -2.17 -4.88
C GLY A 199 -1.24 -1.61 -6.22
N GLY A 200 -2.58 -1.56 -6.40
CA GLY A 200 -3.21 -0.90 -7.54
C GLY A 200 -3.00 0.61 -7.55
N TYR A 201 -3.06 1.24 -6.37
CA TYR A 201 -2.69 2.64 -6.20
C TYR A 201 -1.25 2.91 -6.59
N LEU A 202 -0.28 2.10 -6.14
CA LEU A 202 1.13 2.25 -6.51
C LEU A 202 1.34 2.05 -8.01
N ALA A 203 0.69 1.06 -8.63
CA ALA A 203 0.77 0.85 -10.07
C ALA A 203 0.32 2.09 -10.88
N LEU A 204 -0.80 2.70 -10.47
CA LEU A 204 -1.30 3.93 -11.07
C LEU A 204 -0.41 5.14 -10.77
N LEU A 205 0.13 5.25 -9.56
CA LEU A 205 1.03 6.33 -9.16
C LEU A 205 2.34 6.27 -9.94
N ILE A 206 2.92 5.09 -10.13
CA ILE A 206 4.12 4.87 -10.96
C ILE A 206 3.84 5.34 -12.39
N ALA A 207 2.70 4.98 -12.97
CA ALA A 207 2.31 5.43 -14.30
C ALA A 207 2.14 6.95 -14.39
N LYS A 208 1.65 7.60 -13.32
CA LYS A 208 1.51 9.05 -13.24
C LYS A 208 2.86 9.77 -13.15
N ILE A 209 3.77 9.33 -12.28
CA ILE A 209 5.03 10.04 -12.00
C ILE A 209 6.17 9.65 -12.95
N ALA A 210 6.11 8.45 -13.52
CA ALA A 210 7.17 7.88 -14.35
C ALA A 210 6.59 7.17 -15.59
N PRO A 211 5.77 7.86 -16.41
CA PRO A 211 4.97 7.26 -17.48
C PRO A 211 5.80 6.53 -18.57
N TRP A 212 7.08 6.87 -18.72
CA TRP A 212 8.03 6.23 -19.65
C TRP A 212 8.44 4.81 -19.24
N TYR A 213 8.26 4.48 -17.96
CA TYR A 213 8.61 3.17 -17.41
C TYR A 213 7.42 2.21 -17.37
N VAL A 214 6.28 2.60 -17.94
CA VAL A 214 5.02 1.85 -17.85
C VAL A 214 4.40 1.70 -19.23
N ASP A 215 4.00 0.47 -19.55
CA ASP A 215 3.25 0.13 -20.76
C ASP A 215 1.82 -0.33 -20.45
N GLY A 216 1.63 -0.96 -19.29
CA GLY A 216 0.34 -1.47 -18.85
C GLY A 216 0.15 -1.36 -17.33
N VAL A 217 -1.09 -1.09 -16.94
CA VAL A 217 -1.53 -1.09 -15.53
C VAL A 217 -2.70 -2.03 -15.36
N ILE A 218 -2.62 -2.91 -14.35
CA ILE A 218 -3.70 -3.81 -13.92
C ILE A 218 -4.04 -3.47 -12.47
N ASP A 219 -5.07 -2.66 -12.28
CA ASP A 219 -5.48 -2.12 -10.98
C ASP A 219 -6.75 -2.81 -10.48
N ASN A 220 -6.80 -3.08 -9.17
CA ASN A 220 -8.05 -3.40 -8.48
C ASN A 220 -8.17 -2.55 -7.22
N SER A 221 -9.19 -1.72 -7.15
CA SER A 221 -9.54 -0.92 -5.97
C SER A 221 -8.42 0.00 -5.48
N GLY A 222 -7.50 0.43 -6.34
CA GLY A 222 -6.50 1.44 -5.98
C GLY A 222 -7.14 2.80 -5.71
N SER A 223 -6.88 3.44 -4.57
CA SER A 223 -7.53 4.71 -4.26
C SER A 223 -7.13 5.82 -5.22
N ALA A 224 -8.10 6.49 -5.84
CA ALA A 224 -7.82 7.68 -6.64
C ALA A 224 -7.39 8.90 -5.80
N VAL A 225 -7.83 8.93 -4.54
CA VAL A 225 -7.55 9.97 -3.55
C VAL A 225 -6.97 9.28 -2.31
N PRO A 226 -5.68 9.45 -2.00
CA PRO A 226 -5.03 8.68 -0.96
C PRO A 226 -5.61 9.05 0.42
N PRO A 227 -5.87 8.06 1.28
CA PRO A 227 -6.47 8.30 2.58
C PRO A 227 -5.44 8.93 3.52
N LEU A 228 -5.75 10.10 4.09
CA LEU A 228 -4.80 10.92 4.85
C LEU A 228 -4.30 10.23 6.13
N ASN A 229 -5.09 9.33 6.72
CA ASN A 229 -4.71 8.61 7.93
C ASN A 229 -3.47 7.74 7.74
N TYR A 230 -3.25 7.17 6.55
CA TYR A 230 -2.02 6.42 6.26
C TYR A 230 -0.81 7.31 5.99
N ILE A 231 -0.94 8.64 6.07
CA ILE A 231 0.15 9.59 5.81
C ILE A 231 0.51 10.35 7.07
N ILE A 232 -0.45 11.10 7.63
CA ILE A 232 -0.24 11.93 8.82
C ILE A 232 -0.61 11.21 10.13
N GLY A 233 -1.16 9.99 10.04
CA GLY A 233 -1.41 9.13 11.18
C GLY A 233 -2.27 9.78 12.26
N ARG A 234 -1.76 9.73 13.49
CA ARG A 234 -2.44 10.18 14.71
C ARG A 234 -2.77 11.67 14.78
N GLU A 235 -2.12 12.51 13.97
CA GLU A 235 -2.40 13.95 13.97
C GLU A 235 -3.69 14.31 13.23
N LEU A 236 -4.27 13.35 12.51
CA LEU A 236 -5.60 13.51 11.94
C LEU A 236 -6.64 13.41 13.08
N GLU A 237 -7.05 14.56 13.62
CA GLU A 237 -8.11 14.62 14.63
C GLU A 237 -9.44 14.16 14.01
N PHE A 238 -9.84 12.92 14.29
CA PHE A 238 -11.13 12.40 13.86
C PHE A 238 -12.20 12.65 14.92
N LYS A 239 -13.32 13.25 14.50
CA LYS A 239 -14.49 13.49 15.34
C LYS A 239 -15.34 12.23 15.58
N SER A 240 -15.14 11.16 14.81
CA SER A 240 -15.93 9.93 14.92
C SER A 240 -15.26 8.87 15.79
N LYS A 241 -16.06 7.87 16.17
CA LYS A 241 -15.66 6.62 16.81
C LYS A 241 -14.80 5.70 15.90
N ASP A 242 -14.28 6.21 14.79
CA ASP A 242 -13.42 5.47 13.88
C ASP A 242 -12.07 6.19 13.86
N THR A 243 -11.31 6.04 14.93
CA THR A 243 -9.92 6.49 14.97
C THR A 243 -9.14 5.64 13.98
N ASN A 244 -9.06 6.10 12.73
CA ASN A 244 -8.51 5.39 11.55
C ASN A 244 -7.02 5.10 11.64
N GLY A 245 -6.59 4.36 12.66
CA GLY A 245 -5.28 3.75 12.71
C GLY A 245 -5.04 2.90 11.47
N ASP A 246 -3.78 2.66 11.16
CA ASP A 246 -3.39 1.73 10.11
C ASP A 246 -3.94 0.33 10.36
N MET A 247 -4.08 -0.06 11.61
CA MET A 247 -4.60 -1.35 12.06
C MET A 247 -5.30 -1.19 13.41
N TYR A 248 -6.23 -2.08 13.71
CA TYR A 248 -6.89 -2.17 15.01
C TYR A 248 -6.52 -3.47 15.71
N MET A 249 -6.30 -3.40 17.02
CA MET A 249 -6.17 -4.58 17.88
C MET A 249 -7.32 -4.57 18.90
N GLN A 250 -8.08 -5.66 18.94
CA GLN A 250 -9.18 -5.83 19.88
C GLN A 250 -8.65 -6.32 21.23
N GLY A 251 -8.98 -5.62 22.30
CA GLY A 251 -8.93 -6.12 23.68
C GLY A 251 -10.33 -6.43 24.20
N ASP A 252 -10.45 -6.87 25.44
CA ASP A 252 -11.75 -7.30 25.99
C ASP A 252 -12.75 -6.16 26.15
N HIS A 253 -12.25 -4.97 26.53
CA HIS A 253 -13.08 -3.78 26.79
C HIS A 253 -12.50 -2.50 26.20
N PHE A 254 -11.51 -2.62 25.34
CA PHE A 254 -10.92 -1.51 24.62
C PHE A 254 -10.44 -2.01 23.27
N PHE A 255 -10.22 -1.09 22.34
CA PHE A 255 -9.46 -1.38 21.14
C PHE A 255 -8.28 -0.42 21.05
N VAL A 256 -7.22 -0.89 20.40
CA VAL A 256 -5.98 -0.14 20.19
C VAL A 256 -5.91 0.25 18.72
N SER A 257 -5.94 1.55 18.43
CA SER A 257 -5.61 2.09 17.11
C SER A 257 -4.09 2.11 16.95
N CYS A 258 -3.57 1.30 16.05
CA CYS A 258 -2.14 1.23 15.75
C CYS A 258 -1.82 2.16 14.57
N PHE A 259 -0.87 3.06 14.75
CA PHE A 259 -0.43 4.01 13.73
C PHE A 259 0.99 3.67 13.29
N LEU A 260 1.23 3.61 11.98
CA LEU A 260 2.59 3.48 11.48
C LEU A 260 3.40 4.73 11.83
N LYS A 261 4.65 4.52 12.24
CA LYS A 261 5.60 5.58 12.48
C LYS A 261 5.71 6.44 11.22
N THR A 262 5.44 7.72 11.35
CA THR A 262 5.56 8.72 10.29
C THR A 262 6.31 9.93 10.82
N HIS A 263 7.03 10.61 9.93
CA HIS A 263 7.62 11.93 10.23
C HIS A 263 6.67 13.07 9.90
N TRP A 264 5.67 12.82 9.05
CA TRP A 264 4.71 13.82 8.63
C TRP A 264 3.94 14.41 9.81
N THR A 265 3.79 15.73 9.80
CA THR A 265 3.01 16.48 10.81
C THR A 265 2.24 17.62 10.15
N ARG A 266 1.19 18.10 10.82
CA ARG A 266 0.41 19.30 10.49
C ARG A 266 0.84 20.52 11.30
N LYS A 267 1.97 20.46 12.00
CA LYS A 267 2.61 21.62 12.64
C LYS A 267 3.32 22.46 11.59
N GLU A 268 2.78 23.64 11.28
CA GLU A 268 3.24 24.51 10.16
C GLU A 268 4.72 24.88 10.21
N ASN A 269 5.31 25.03 11.40
CA ASN A 269 6.72 25.38 11.58
C ASN A 269 7.67 24.16 11.57
N SER A 270 7.16 22.95 11.34
CA SER A 270 7.99 21.74 11.28
C SER A 270 8.65 21.60 9.91
N PRO A 271 9.92 21.17 9.83
CA PRO A 271 10.51 20.75 8.56
C PRO A 271 9.81 19.53 7.94
N TYR A 272 8.98 18.82 8.72
CA TYR A 272 8.18 17.68 8.27
C TYR A 272 6.70 18.02 8.08
N PHE A 273 6.37 19.30 7.88
CA PHE A 273 5.01 19.74 7.63
C PHE A 273 4.48 19.14 6.32
N PHE A 274 3.43 18.32 6.41
CA PHE A 274 2.77 17.72 5.26
C PHE A 274 1.87 18.76 4.60
N ASN A 275 2.33 19.41 3.54
CA ASN A 275 1.59 20.47 2.84
C ASN A 275 0.66 19.92 1.74
N ASN A 276 -0.08 20.80 1.08
CA ASN A 276 -1.01 20.42 0.01
C ASN A 276 -0.29 19.79 -1.20
N GLU A 277 0.91 20.26 -1.55
CA GLU A 277 1.67 19.71 -2.66
C GLU A 277 2.11 18.27 -2.39
N ASN A 278 2.53 17.96 -1.15
CA ASN A 278 2.81 16.58 -0.75
C ASN A 278 1.57 15.69 -0.95
N TYR A 279 0.36 16.22 -0.72
CA TYR A 279 -0.86 15.48 -0.98
C TYR A 279 -1.20 15.36 -2.48
N PHE A 280 -1.04 16.43 -3.25
CA PHE A 280 -1.38 16.47 -4.67
C PHE A 280 -0.49 15.56 -5.53
N ILE A 281 0.79 15.40 -5.18
CA ILE A 281 1.66 14.43 -5.89
C ILE A 281 1.22 12.98 -5.67
N ARG A 282 0.60 12.67 -4.53
CA ARG A 282 0.03 11.35 -4.20
C ARG A 282 -1.39 11.15 -4.78
N THR A 283 -2.12 12.24 -5.05
CA THR A 283 -3.49 12.18 -5.56
C THR A 283 -3.50 11.79 -7.05
N LEU A 284 -4.15 10.68 -7.40
CA LEU A 284 -4.28 10.22 -8.79
C LEU A 284 -5.32 11.05 -9.56
N LEU A 285 -6.41 11.44 -8.89
CA LEU A 285 -7.40 12.38 -9.43
C LEU A 285 -6.87 13.83 -9.39
N ASN A 286 -5.81 14.09 -10.16
CA ASN A 286 -5.28 15.44 -10.38
C ASN A 286 -5.17 15.69 -11.87
N LYS A 287 -6.07 16.53 -12.39
CA LYS A 287 -6.20 16.79 -13.83
C LYS A 287 -4.90 17.30 -14.46
N ASP A 288 -4.23 18.24 -13.81
CA ASP A 288 -3.02 18.85 -14.36
C ASP A 288 -1.88 17.84 -14.44
N HIS A 289 -1.74 17.01 -13.41
CA HIS A 289 -0.77 15.90 -13.44
C HIS A 289 -1.08 14.86 -14.52
N LEU A 290 -2.35 14.50 -14.72
CA LEU A 290 -2.74 13.55 -15.77
C LEU A 290 -2.53 14.14 -17.18
N ILE A 291 -2.74 15.44 -17.37
CA ILE A 291 -2.40 16.14 -18.61
C ILE A 291 -0.89 16.07 -18.85
N LEU A 292 -0.07 16.40 -17.85
CA LEU A 292 1.39 16.31 -17.94
C LEU A 292 1.84 14.88 -18.28
N GLN A 293 1.27 13.88 -17.61
CA GLN A 293 1.52 12.46 -17.89
C GLN A 293 1.24 12.13 -19.37
N SER A 294 0.12 12.59 -19.91
CA SER A 294 -0.25 12.38 -21.32
C SER A 294 0.66 13.10 -22.31
N GLN A 295 1.27 14.21 -21.93
CA GLN A 295 2.26 14.88 -22.77
C GLN A 295 3.58 14.11 -22.80
N LYS A 296 3.84 13.27 -21.79
CA LYS A 296 5.05 12.47 -21.66
C LYS A 296 4.95 11.10 -22.34
N ASN A 297 3.89 10.35 -22.07
CA ASN A 297 3.62 9.08 -22.73
C ASN A 297 2.10 8.85 -22.84
N LYS A 298 1.59 8.66 -24.06
CA LYS A 298 0.16 8.33 -24.30
C LYS A 298 -0.10 6.84 -24.50
N ASN A 299 0.95 6.02 -24.51
CA ASN A 299 0.85 4.62 -24.92
C ASN A 299 0.74 3.67 -23.71
N ILE A 300 -0.01 4.05 -22.68
CA ILE A 300 -0.24 3.20 -21.49
C ILE A 300 -1.64 2.60 -21.58
N ILE A 301 -1.74 1.29 -21.34
CA ILE A 301 -3.02 0.57 -21.29
C ILE A 301 -3.43 0.41 -19.83
N TYR A 302 -4.67 0.78 -19.50
CA TYR A 302 -5.23 0.68 -18.16
C TYR A 302 -6.37 -0.33 -18.12
N VAL A 303 -6.27 -1.30 -17.22
CA VAL A 303 -7.40 -2.11 -16.79
C VAL A 303 -7.59 -1.88 -15.30
N SER A 304 -8.81 -1.52 -14.89
CA SER A 304 -9.16 -1.23 -13.51
C SER A 304 -10.45 -1.92 -13.10
N TYR A 305 -10.49 -2.41 -11.87
CA TYR A 305 -11.67 -2.94 -11.19
C TYR A 305 -11.97 -2.10 -9.96
N HIS A 306 -13.24 -1.77 -9.70
CA HIS A 306 -13.63 -1.02 -8.51
C HIS A 306 -15.08 -1.33 -8.14
N SER A 307 -15.36 -1.54 -6.85
CA SER A 307 -16.74 -1.68 -6.37
C SER A 307 -17.44 -0.32 -6.37
N LYS A 308 -18.70 -0.27 -6.79
CA LYS A 308 -19.53 0.94 -6.64
C LYS A 308 -19.79 1.28 -5.17
N GLU A 309 -19.79 0.26 -4.31
CA GLU A 309 -20.09 0.36 -2.87
C GLU A 309 -18.81 0.23 -2.01
N ASP A 310 -17.62 0.51 -2.58
CA ASP A 310 -16.35 0.39 -1.83
C ASP A 310 -16.37 1.34 -0.61
N PRO A 311 -16.35 0.80 0.62
CA PRO A 311 -16.49 1.60 1.84
C PRO A 311 -15.20 2.36 2.20
N LEU A 312 -14.05 1.98 1.61
CA LEU A 312 -12.75 2.58 1.91
C LEU A 312 -12.34 3.61 0.87
N THR A 313 -12.65 3.37 -0.41
CA THR A 313 -12.22 4.22 -1.52
C THR A 313 -13.39 4.51 -2.47
N PRO A 314 -14.02 5.69 -2.36
CA PRO A 314 -15.22 6.00 -3.13
C PRO A 314 -15.04 5.85 -4.66
N ALA A 315 -15.96 5.12 -5.29
CA ALA A 315 -15.90 4.78 -6.71
C ALA A 315 -15.92 6.01 -7.62
N ASN A 316 -16.64 7.06 -7.24
CA ASN A 316 -16.77 8.29 -8.04
C ASN A 316 -15.42 8.93 -8.38
N PHE A 317 -14.44 8.89 -7.45
CA PHE A 317 -13.10 9.42 -7.73
C PHE A 317 -12.33 8.54 -8.71
N LYS A 318 -12.49 7.22 -8.64
CA LYS A 318 -11.93 6.27 -9.61
C LYS A 318 -12.53 6.49 -11.00
N GLU A 319 -13.85 6.61 -11.08
CA GLU A 319 -14.57 6.87 -12.32
C GLU A 319 -14.06 8.14 -13.02
N GLN A 320 -13.96 9.24 -12.28
CA GLN A 320 -13.43 10.50 -12.81
C GLN A 320 -11.99 10.37 -13.29
N THR A 321 -11.12 9.68 -12.53
CA THR A 321 -9.72 9.47 -12.91
C THR A 321 -9.62 8.70 -14.23
N MET A 322 -10.36 7.59 -14.35
CA MET A 322 -10.36 6.74 -15.55
C MET A 322 -11.00 7.46 -16.75
N GLN A 323 -12.03 8.26 -16.52
CA GLN A 323 -12.66 9.07 -17.55
C GLN A 323 -11.69 10.14 -18.09
N ILE A 324 -10.93 10.82 -17.23
CA ILE A 324 -9.90 11.79 -17.65
C ILE A 324 -8.84 11.08 -18.49
N LEU A 325 -8.31 9.93 -18.05
CA LEU A 325 -7.34 9.15 -18.83
C LEU A 325 -7.91 8.77 -20.21
N LYS A 326 -9.16 8.32 -20.27
CA LYS A 326 -9.82 8.00 -21.54
C LYS A 326 -9.95 9.23 -22.46
N ILE A 327 -10.32 10.39 -21.92
CA ILE A 327 -10.39 11.66 -22.67
C ILE A 327 -9.02 12.09 -23.19
N LEU A 328 -7.95 11.84 -22.43
CA LEU A 328 -6.57 12.14 -22.82
C LEU A 328 -6.01 11.18 -23.89
N GLY A 329 -6.78 10.16 -24.28
CA GLY A 329 -6.49 9.26 -25.40
C GLY A 329 -5.85 7.93 -25.01
N TYR A 330 -5.85 7.58 -23.73
CA TYR A 330 -5.37 6.27 -23.28
C TYR A 330 -6.38 5.15 -23.57
N ASP A 331 -5.89 3.91 -23.73
CA ASP A 331 -6.73 2.71 -23.73
C ASP A 331 -7.10 2.38 -22.27
N VAL A 332 -8.36 2.60 -21.91
CA VAL A 332 -8.86 2.47 -20.53
C VAL A 332 -10.09 1.57 -20.48
N SER A 333 -9.98 0.49 -19.71
CA SER A 333 -11.08 -0.40 -19.34
C SER A 333 -11.33 -0.30 -17.83
N LEU A 334 -12.43 0.38 -17.44
CA LEU A 334 -12.89 0.40 -16.06
C LEU A 334 -14.08 -0.57 -15.87
N ASN A 335 -13.90 -1.53 -14.98
CA ASN A 335 -14.91 -2.48 -14.56
C ASN A 335 -15.50 -2.05 -13.22
N LEU A 336 -16.55 -1.23 -13.26
CA LEU A 336 -17.34 -0.92 -12.06
C LEU A 336 -18.21 -2.10 -11.68
N ILE A 337 -18.10 -2.54 -10.44
CA ILE A 337 -18.78 -3.73 -9.91
C ILE A 337 -20.01 -3.30 -9.10
N ASP A 338 -21.16 -3.83 -9.48
CA ASP A 338 -22.40 -3.79 -8.70
C ASP A 338 -22.86 -5.22 -8.39
N GLU A 339 -23.95 -5.35 -7.64
CA GLU A 339 -24.48 -6.64 -7.17
C GLU A 339 -24.65 -7.67 -8.29
N ASN A 340 -25.03 -7.23 -9.49
CA ASN A 340 -25.28 -8.11 -10.64
C ASN A 340 -24.00 -8.73 -11.23
N LYS A 341 -22.82 -8.21 -10.86
CA LYS A 341 -21.52 -8.70 -11.34
C LYS A 341 -20.83 -9.64 -10.36
N ILE A 342 -21.44 -9.93 -9.21
CA ILE A 342 -20.92 -10.90 -8.25
C ILE A 342 -21.15 -12.31 -8.81
N ASP A 343 -20.05 -13.06 -8.99
CA ASP A 343 -20.08 -14.43 -9.53
C ASP A 343 -19.66 -15.50 -8.51
N GLY A 344 -19.27 -15.07 -7.30
CA GLY A 344 -18.82 -15.93 -6.20
C GLY A 344 -17.46 -16.61 -6.46
N LYS A 345 -16.79 -16.31 -7.58
CA LYS A 345 -15.54 -16.95 -8.01
C LYS A 345 -14.44 -15.92 -8.21
N PHE A 346 -14.59 -15.06 -9.22
CA PHE A 346 -13.69 -13.96 -9.49
C PHE A 346 -14.07 -12.77 -8.62
N ILE A 347 -15.32 -12.31 -8.71
CA ILE A 347 -15.90 -11.24 -7.90
C ILE A 347 -16.76 -11.88 -6.81
N LYS A 348 -16.41 -11.65 -5.54
CA LYS A 348 -17.04 -12.35 -4.41
C LYS A 348 -17.97 -11.46 -3.58
N ASN A 349 -17.70 -10.17 -3.54
CA ASN A 349 -18.45 -9.18 -2.75
C ASN A 349 -18.25 -7.77 -3.34
N LEU A 350 -18.89 -6.79 -2.71
CA LEU A 350 -18.75 -5.36 -3.02
C LEU A 350 -17.86 -4.61 -2.03
N ASP A 351 -17.23 -5.32 -1.09
CA ASP A 351 -16.24 -4.73 -0.20
C ASP A 351 -15.00 -4.27 -1.00
N HIS A 352 -14.12 -3.53 -0.33
CA HIS A 352 -12.85 -3.11 -0.91
C HIS A 352 -12.07 -4.29 -1.50
N GLY A 353 -11.68 -4.19 -2.77
CA GLY A 353 -10.99 -5.26 -3.51
C GLY A 353 -11.90 -6.34 -4.12
N CYS A 354 -13.22 -6.29 -3.89
CA CYS A 354 -14.24 -7.20 -4.43
C CYS A 354 -13.98 -8.70 -4.16
N GLY A 355 -13.14 -9.02 -3.18
CA GLY A 355 -12.66 -10.36 -2.90
C GLY A 355 -11.82 -10.99 -4.02
N ILE A 356 -11.30 -10.18 -4.96
CA ILE A 356 -10.43 -10.59 -6.07
C ILE A 356 -8.97 -10.64 -5.57
N PRO A 357 -8.35 -11.81 -5.40
CA PRO A 357 -6.93 -11.90 -5.05
C PRO A 357 -6.06 -11.51 -6.26
N ASP A 358 -4.88 -10.94 -6.03
CA ASP A 358 -3.95 -10.55 -7.10
C ASP A 358 -3.67 -11.70 -8.08
N LYS A 359 -3.48 -12.92 -7.58
CA LYS A 359 -3.32 -14.12 -8.41
C LYS A 359 -4.48 -14.30 -9.41
N ALA A 360 -5.72 -14.08 -8.99
CA ALA A 360 -6.88 -14.22 -9.86
C ALA A 360 -6.99 -13.04 -10.84
N LEU A 361 -6.69 -11.82 -10.37
CA LEU A 361 -6.66 -10.61 -11.19
C LEU A 361 -5.68 -10.78 -12.36
N PHE A 362 -4.42 -11.13 -12.07
CA PHE A 362 -3.41 -11.34 -13.10
C PHE A 362 -3.70 -12.57 -13.97
N ARG A 363 -4.26 -13.66 -13.41
CA ARG A 363 -4.66 -14.82 -14.23
C ARG A 363 -5.65 -14.42 -15.34
N LYS A 364 -6.52 -13.46 -15.06
CA LYS A 364 -7.52 -12.97 -16.02
C LYS A 364 -6.96 -11.93 -16.97
N GLU A 365 -6.31 -10.90 -16.44
CA GLU A 365 -5.98 -9.70 -17.22
C GLU A 365 -4.59 -9.73 -17.87
N LEU A 366 -3.64 -10.51 -17.34
CA LEU A 366 -2.28 -10.53 -17.89
C LEU A 366 -2.24 -11.09 -19.33
N PRO A 367 -2.94 -12.18 -19.70
CA PRO A 367 -2.99 -12.63 -21.09
C PRO A 367 -3.50 -11.56 -22.07
N LEU A 368 -4.57 -10.86 -21.68
CA LEU A 368 -5.17 -9.80 -22.50
C LEU A 368 -4.23 -8.60 -22.63
N MET A 369 -3.54 -8.24 -21.54
CA MET A 369 -2.52 -7.19 -21.56
C MET A 369 -1.33 -7.57 -22.46
N LEU A 370 -0.85 -8.81 -22.39
CA LEU A 370 0.25 -9.30 -23.23
C LEU A 370 -0.13 -9.32 -24.72
N GLU A 371 -1.36 -9.69 -25.05
CA GLU A 371 -1.87 -9.63 -26.42
C GLU A 371 -1.84 -8.19 -26.96
N LYS A 372 -2.35 -7.22 -26.20
CA LYS A 372 -2.33 -5.81 -26.60
C LYS A 372 -0.92 -5.22 -26.71
N LEU A 373 0.04 -5.77 -25.97
CA LEU A 373 1.44 -5.31 -25.95
C LEU A 373 2.34 -6.13 -26.89
N GLN A 374 1.79 -7.07 -27.65
CA GLN A 374 2.57 -7.95 -28.51
C GLN A 374 3.42 -7.15 -29.52
N GLY A 375 4.72 -7.46 -29.57
CA GLY A 375 5.68 -6.81 -30.48
C GLY A 375 6.07 -5.38 -30.08
N ARG A 376 5.54 -4.83 -28.98
CA ARG A 376 5.94 -3.52 -28.50
C ARG A 376 7.37 -3.54 -27.99
N LYS A 377 8.17 -2.57 -28.44
CA LYS A 377 9.47 -2.24 -27.85
C LYS A 377 9.31 -1.04 -26.93
N SER A 378 9.65 -1.22 -25.67
CA SER A 378 9.52 -0.24 -24.61
C SER A 378 10.90 0.27 -24.22
N PHE A 379 11.31 1.40 -24.80
CA PHE A 379 12.61 2.01 -24.50
C PHE A 379 12.47 2.94 -23.30
N MET A 380 13.31 2.74 -22.29
CA MET A 380 13.42 3.71 -21.19
C MET A 380 14.13 4.96 -21.71
N GLN A 381 13.67 6.15 -21.33
CA GLN A 381 14.35 7.40 -21.68
C GLN A 381 15.42 7.72 -20.62
N GLU A 382 16.67 7.87 -21.08
CA GLU A 382 17.87 8.03 -20.23
C GLU A 382 17.80 9.21 -19.25
N ASN A 383 17.01 10.25 -19.58
CA ASN A 383 16.89 11.48 -18.77
C ASN A 383 15.68 11.49 -17.82
N SER A 384 15.15 10.33 -17.44
CA SER A 384 13.97 10.26 -16.58
C SER A 384 14.25 9.53 -15.26
N ILE A 385 14.72 10.27 -14.27
CA ILE A 385 14.41 10.31 -12.83
C ILE A 385 15.42 11.27 -12.25
#